data_AF-X1KAS8-F1
#
_entry.id   AF-X1KAS8-F1
#
_cell.length_a   1.000
_cell.length_b   1.000
_cell.length_c   1.000
_cell.angle_alpha   90.00
_cell.angle_beta   90.00
_cell.angle_gamma   90.00
#
_symmetry.space_group_name_H-M   'P 1'
#
loop_
_entity.id
_entity.type
_entity.pdbx_description
1 polymer ?
#
loop_
_entity_poly.entity_id
_entity_poly.type
_entity_poly.pdbx_seq_one_letter_code
_entity_poly.pdbx_strand_id
1 'polypeptide(L)' 'MMTNFELSENVDFMNNYIAALFLPHTNSREFPSVSKTLAKLSKVN' A
#
# COMPACT_ATOMS: atom_id res chain seq x y z
N MET A 1 21.96 21.74 5.57
CA MET A 1 21.63 21.73 4.13
C MET A 1 20.64 20.59 3.89
N MET A 2 19.59 20.81 3.11
CA MET A 2 18.66 19.75 2.69
C MET A 2 19.00 19.32 1.26
N THR A 3 18.84 18.01 0.98
CA THR A 3 19.06 17.42 -0.34
C THR A 3 17.72 16.95 -0.90
N ASN A 4 17.41 17.34 -2.13
CA ASN A 4 16.24 16.86 -2.85
C ASN A 4 16.50 15.44 -3.38
N PHE A 5 15.48 14.59 -3.36
CA PHE A 5 15.51 13.26 -3.96
C PHE A 5 14.52 13.20 -5.12
N GLU A 6 15.02 12.89 -6.31
CA GLU A 6 14.21 12.67 -7.50
C GLU A 6 13.74 11.22 -7.58
N LEU A 7 12.49 11.00 -7.15
CA LEU A 7 11.89 9.66 -7.06
C LEU A 7 11.24 9.20 -8.36
N SER A 8 11.00 10.12 -9.30
CA SER A 8 10.38 9.84 -10.60
C SER A 8 11.23 8.94 -11.49
N GLU A 9 12.56 8.91 -11.30
CA GLU A 9 13.49 8.05 -12.02
C GLU A 9 13.70 6.68 -11.33
N ASN A 10 13.18 6.51 -10.10
CA ASN A 10 13.33 5.27 -9.35
C ASN A 10 12.16 4.32 -9.67
N VAL A 11 12.46 3.22 -10.36
CA VAL A 11 11.47 2.23 -10.79
C VAL A 11 10.75 1.58 -9.60
N ASP A 12 11.46 1.26 -8.52
CA ASP A 12 10.86 0.65 -7.33
C ASP A 12 9.88 1.60 -6.64
N PHE A 13 10.21 2.89 -6.58
CA PHE A 13 9.29 3.92 -6.07
C PHE A 13 8.04 4.00 -6.96
N MET A 14 8.20 4.08 -8.28
CA MET A 14 7.07 4.18 -9.19
C MET A 14 6.19 2.92 -9.17
N ASN A 15 6.77 1.73 -8.98
CA ASN A 15 6.01 0.49 -8.78
C ASN A 15 5.15 0.55 -7.50
N ASN A 16 5.72 1.00 -6.38
CA ASN A 16 4.97 1.19 -5.14
C ASN A 16 3.92 2.31 -5.25
N TYR A 17 4.23 3.38 -5.97
CA TYR A 17 3.29 4.47 -6.26
C TYR A 17 2.04 3.96 -6.99
N ILE A 18 2.21 3.18 -8.06
CA ILE A 18 1.09 2.59 -8.81
C ILE A 18 0.32 1.59 -7.93
N ALA A 19 1.03 0.77 -7.15
CA ALA A 19 0.42 -0.20 -6.24
C ALA A 19 -0.48 0.46 -5.18
N ALA A 20 -0.11 1.67 -4.73
CA ALA A 20 -0.89 2.48 -3.77
C ALA A 20 -2.15 3.13 -4.36
N LEU A 21 -2.38 3.06 -5.68
CA LEU A 21 -3.62 3.52 -6.30
C LEU A 21 -4.81 2.55 -6.07
N PHE A 22 -4.56 1.38 -5.49
CA PHE A 22 -5.58 0.39 -5.15
C PHE A 22 -5.74 0.28 -3.63
N LEU A 23 -6.97 0.04 -3.15
CA LEU A 23 -7.23 -0.10 -1.72
C LEU A 23 -7.21 -1.57 -1.27
N PRO A 24 -6.55 -1.90 -0.16
CA PRO A 24 -5.68 -1.03 0.65
C PRO A 24 -4.30 -0.76 0.00
N HIS A 25 -3.87 -1.67 -0.87
CA HIS A 25 -2.70 -1.68 -1.75
C HIS A 25 -2.85 -2.93 -2.64
N THR A 26 -2.17 -3.04 -3.78
CA THR A 26 -2.17 -4.33 -4.51
C THR A 26 -1.55 -5.47 -3.69
N ASN A 27 -0.57 -5.18 -2.82
CA ASN A 27 -0.08 -6.14 -1.83
C ASN A 27 -0.80 -6.01 -0.48
N SER A 28 -1.86 -6.80 -0.29
CA SER A 28 -2.67 -6.77 0.93
C SER A 28 -1.96 -7.28 2.19
N ARG A 29 -0.84 -8.02 2.06
CA ARG A 29 -0.08 -8.55 3.19
C ARG A 29 0.58 -7.45 4.04
N GLU A 30 0.83 -6.30 3.44
CA GLU A 30 1.38 -5.11 4.11
C GLU A 30 0.33 -4.42 5.01
N PHE A 31 -0.96 -4.76 4.86
CA PHE A 31 -2.07 -4.15 5.60
C PHE A 31 -2.81 -5.19 6.47
N PRO A 32 -2.12 -5.81 7.45
CA PRO A 32 -2.70 -6.88 8.26
C PRO A 32 -3.87 -6.41 9.12
N SER A 33 -3.92 -5.14 9.52
CA SER A 33 -5.04 -4.56 10.26
C SER A 33 -6.33 -4.55 9.43
N VAL A 34 -6.25 -4.14 8.15
CA VAL A 34 -7.37 -4.14 7.21
C VAL A 34 -7.89 -5.56 7.00
N SER A 35 -6.98 -6.51 6.76
CA SER A 35 -7.33 -7.92 6.59
C SER A 35 -8.05 -8.50 7.81
N LYS A 36 -7.57 -8.19 9.03
CA LYS A 36 -8.24 -8.60 10.28
C LYS A 36 -9.63 -8.00 10.41
N THR A 37 -9.82 -6.73 10.04
CA THR A 37 -11.12 -6.05 10.09
C THR A 37 -12.09 -6.67 9.10
N LEU A 38 -11.68 -6.89 7.84
CA LEU A 38 -12.52 -7.54 6.83
C LEU A 38 -12.93 -8.96 7.26
N ALA A 39 -12.01 -9.73 7.82
CA ALA A 39 -12.31 -11.05 8.36
C ALA A 39 -13.34 -11.02 9.51
N LYS A 40 -13.27 -10.02 10.41
CA LYS A 40 -14.28 -9.82 11.46
C LYS A 40 -15.65 -9.52 10.86
N LEU A 41 -15.73 -8.59 9.89
CA LEU A 41 -16.98 -8.20 9.25
C LEU A 41 -17.62 -9.37 8.50
N SER A 42 -16.82 -10.22 7.83
CA SER A 42 -17.34 -11.40 7.13
C SER A 42 -17.98 -12.45 8.05
N LYS A 43 -17.63 -12.46 9.34
CA LYS A 43 -18.13 -13.41 10.35
C LYS A 43 -19.37 -12.91 11.09
N VAL A 44 -19.80 -11.67 10.84
CA VAL A 44 -20.95 -11.04 11.50
C VAL A 44 -22.21 -11.11 10.62
N ASN A 45 -22.08 -11.50 9.35
CA ASN A 45 -23.18 -11.93 8.47
C ASN A 45 -23.35 -13.46 8.52
#